data_AF-A0A925R9C0-F1
#
_entry.id   AF-A0A925R9C0-F1
#
_cell.length_a   1.000
_cell.length_b   1.000
_cell.length_c   1.000
_cell.angle_alpha   90.00
_cell.angle_beta   90.00
_cell.angle_gamma   90.00
#
_symmetry.space_group_name_H-M   'P 1'
#
loop_
_entity.id
_entity.type
_entity.pdbx_description
1 polymer ?
#
loop_
_entity_poly.entity_id
_entity_poly.type
_entity_poly.pdbx_seq_one_letter_code
_entity_poly.pdbx_strand_id
1 'polypeptide(L)'
;MKKLILILTLFASSAAASDIIEFKNGMTFNHKLHQADKVGKCYVCHENITVSKDEKNVTTTEPGKIKGFGKEWAHKYCTDCHELFGEGPVACNDCHHKKVSAH
;
A
#
# COMPACT_ATOMS: atom_id res chain seq x y z
N MET A 1 -41.02 -14.55 34.33
CA MET A 1 -40.09 -15.09 33.31
C MET A 1 -39.18 -13.97 32.84
N LYS A 2 -37.97 -13.86 33.42
CA LYS A 2 -37.04 -12.75 33.16
C LYS A 2 -36.29 -13.09 31.86
N LYS A 3 -36.63 -12.43 30.75
CA LYS A 3 -35.97 -12.64 29.46
C LYS A 3 -34.54 -12.09 29.55
N LEU A 4 -33.57 -12.99 29.63
CA LEU A 4 -32.14 -12.66 29.57
C LEU A 4 -31.80 -12.33 28.10
N ILE A 5 -31.64 -11.05 27.79
CA ILE A 5 -31.21 -10.59 26.46
C ILE A 5 -29.68 -10.70 26.43
N LEU A 6 -29.17 -11.67 25.68
CA LEU A 6 -27.75 -11.84 25.40
C LEU A 6 -27.36 -10.87 24.27
N ILE A 7 -26.75 -9.75 24.61
CA ILE A 7 -26.24 -8.77 23.64
C ILE A 7 -24.86 -9.26 23.18
N LEU A 8 -24.80 -9.85 21.98
CA LEU A 8 -23.56 -10.24 21.31
C LEU A 8 -23.04 -9.02 20.53
N THR A 9 -22.17 -8.22 21.14
CA THR A 9 -21.45 -7.15 20.43
C THR A 9 -20.31 -7.76 19.61
N LEU A 10 -20.53 -7.98 18.31
CA LEU A 10 -19.43 -8.19 17.37
C LEU A 10 -18.68 -6.87 17.16
N PHE A 11 -17.52 -6.73 17.79
CA PHE A 11 -16.55 -5.72 17.39
C PHE A 11 -15.81 -6.22 16.14
N ALA A 12 -16.36 -5.92 14.97
CA ALA A 12 -15.62 -5.99 13.72
C ALA A 12 -14.63 -4.83 13.70
N SER A 13 -13.40 -5.08 14.17
CA SER A 13 -12.30 -4.11 14.01
C SER A 13 -11.77 -4.21 12.58
N SER A 14 -12.33 -3.43 11.66
CA SER A 14 -11.74 -3.21 10.35
C SER A 14 -10.55 -2.26 10.52
N ALA A 15 -9.34 -2.83 10.58
CA ALA A 15 -8.11 -2.05 10.47
C ALA A 15 -8.02 -1.51 9.03
N ALA A 16 -8.58 -0.32 8.80
CA ALA A 16 -8.38 0.39 7.55
C ALA A 16 -6.90 0.76 7.44
N ALA A 17 -6.21 0.24 6.43
CA ALA A 17 -4.88 0.70 6.08
C ALA A 17 -4.93 2.21 5.76
N SER A 18 -4.01 3.00 6.31
CA SER A 18 -3.97 4.44 6.07
C SER A 18 -3.74 4.73 4.58
N ASP A 19 -4.60 5.56 3.99
CA ASP A 19 -4.50 6.01 2.59
C ASP A 19 -3.16 6.72 2.31
N ILE A 20 -2.58 7.35 3.34
CA ILE A 20 -1.29 8.03 3.30
C ILE A 20 -0.35 7.39 4.33
N ILE A 21 0.81 6.96 3.87
CA ILE A 21 1.86 6.31 4.66
C ILE A 21 3.03 7.26 4.78
N GLU A 22 3.36 7.68 6.00
CA GLU A 22 4.51 8.52 6.29
C GLU A 22 5.71 7.69 6.75
N PHE A 23 6.88 7.96 6.19
CA PHE A 23 8.13 7.32 6.55
C PHE A 23 9.02 8.27 7.35
N LYS A 24 9.81 7.72 8.27
CA LYS A 24 10.73 8.50 9.12
C LYS A 24 11.78 9.29 8.33
N ASN A 25 12.04 8.91 7.08
CA ASN A 25 12.96 9.56 6.17
C ASN A 25 12.31 10.71 5.37
N GLY A 26 11.14 11.20 5.77
CA GLY A 26 10.43 12.31 5.12
C GLY A 26 9.67 11.93 3.85
N MET A 27 9.68 10.65 3.45
CA MET A 27 8.85 10.21 2.33
C MET A 27 7.41 10.00 2.76
N THR A 28 6.49 10.41 1.90
CA THR A 28 5.06 10.18 2.06
C THR A 28 4.54 9.43 0.84
N PHE A 29 3.90 8.30 1.08
CA PHE A 29 3.30 7.47 0.03
C PHE A 29 1.78 7.53 0.11
N ASN A 30 1.14 8.01 -0.94
CA ASN A 30 -0.33 8.01 -1.05
C ASN A 30 -0.79 6.69 -1.69
N HIS A 31 -1.06 5.67 -0.88
CA HIS A 31 -1.52 4.36 -1.33
C HIS A 31 -2.83 4.46 -2.11
N LYS A 32 -3.76 5.31 -1.66
CA LYS A 32 -5.05 5.50 -2.33
C LYS A 32 -4.92 6.10 -3.72
N LEU A 33 -4.04 7.09 -3.93
CA LEU A 33 -3.77 7.65 -5.25
C LEU A 33 -3.24 6.57 -6.20
N HIS A 34 -2.27 5.77 -5.73
CA HIS A 34 -1.71 4.68 -6.53
C HIS A 34 -2.76 3.61 -6.83
N GLN A 35 -3.65 3.32 -5.89
CA GLN A 35 -4.70 2.31 -6.05
C GLN A 35 -5.86 2.80 -6.92
N ALA A 36 -6.33 4.02 -6.76
CA ALA A 36 -7.57 4.50 -7.38
C ALA A 36 -7.33 5.22 -8.71
N ASP A 37 -6.28 6.03 -8.78
CA ASP A 37 -6.16 7.04 -9.84
C ASP A 37 -4.98 6.81 -10.78
N LYS A 38 -3.98 6.00 -10.36
CA LYS A 38 -2.75 5.79 -11.13
C LYS A 38 -2.56 4.35 -11.59
N VAL A 39 -2.32 3.42 -10.67
CA VAL A 39 -1.86 2.07 -11.01
C VAL A 39 -3.03 1.09 -11.09
N GLY A 40 -3.97 1.13 -10.15
CA GLY A 40 -5.17 0.27 -10.19
C GLY A 40 -4.94 -1.22 -9.94
N LYS A 41 -3.67 -1.65 -9.88
CA LYS A 41 -3.27 -3.06 -9.89
C LYS A 41 -2.34 -3.36 -8.72
N CYS A 42 -2.88 -3.99 -7.68
CA CYS A 42 -2.16 -4.28 -6.43
C CYS A 42 -0.84 -5.04 -6.65
N TYR A 43 -0.81 -5.92 -7.66
CA TYR A 43 0.34 -6.78 -7.96
C TYR A 43 1.55 -6.06 -8.54
N VAL A 44 1.40 -4.80 -8.93
CA VAL A 44 2.55 -3.98 -9.34
C VAL A 44 3.47 -3.71 -8.15
N CYS A 45 2.93 -3.74 -6.92
CA CYS A 45 3.69 -3.52 -5.69
C CYS A 45 3.68 -4.73 -4.74
N HIS A 46 2.58 -5.48 -4.67
CA HIS A 46 2.40 -6.56 -3.70
C HIS A 46 2.52 -7.93 -4.33
N GLU A 47 3.31 -8.79 -3.70
CA GLU A 47 3.34 -10.22 -3.99
C GLU A 47 2.14 -10.90 -3.30
N ASN A 48 0.95 -10.68 -3.85
CA ASN A 48 -0.30 -11.31 -3.40
C ASN A 48 -1.10 -11.94 -4.54
N ILE A 49 -0.48 -12.02 -5.73
CA ILE A 49 -1.01 -12.70 -6.89
C ILE A 49 -0.28 -14.03 -7.06
N THR A 50 -1.04 -15.11 -6.94
CA THR A 50 -0.61 -16.44 -7.38
C THR A 50 -1.39 -16.81 -8.63
N VAL A 51 -0.65 -17.08 -9.70
CA VAL A 51 -1.19 -17.63 -10.93
C VAL A 51 -1.10 -19.15 -10.83
N SER A 52 -2.20 -19.86 -11.09
CA SER A 52 -2.22 -21.31 -11.13
C SER A 52 -1.25 -21.85 -12.18
N LYS A 53 -0.80 -23.09 -12.02
CA LYS A 53 0.18 -23.72 -12.95
C LYS A 53 -0.31 -23.82 -14.40
N ASP A 54 -1.61 -23.79 -14.60
CA ASP A 54 -2.27 -23.79 -15.91
C ASP A 54 -2.60 -22.37 -16.42
N GLU A 55 -2.19 -21.34 -15.68
CA GLU A 55 -2.37 -19.91 -15.98
C GLU A 55 -3.82 -19.43 -16.07
N LYS A 56 -4.79 -20.29 -15.72
CA LYS A 56 -6.22 -20.01 -15.87
C LYS A 56 -6.85 -19.36 -14.64
N ASN A 57 -6.20 -19.43 -13.48
CA ASN A 57 -6.72 -18.86 -12.24
C ASN A 57 -5.70 -17.94 -11.58
N VAL A 58 -6.16 -16.74 -11.24
CA VAL A 58 -5.38 -15.75 -10.50
C VAL A 58 -6.01 -15.62 -9.11
N THR A 59 -5.32 -16.15 -8.10
CA THR A 59 -5.72 -15.97 -6.70
C THR A 59 -5.06 -14.70 -6.17
N THR A 60 -5.89 -13.73 -5.82
CA THR A 60 -5.44 -12.50 -5.15
C THR A 60 -5.77 -12.62 -3.66
N THR A 61 -4.77 -12.80 -2.81
CA THR A 61 -4.96 -12.66 -1.35
C THR A 61 -4.98 -11.17 -0.99
N GLU A 62 -5.50 -10.79 0.18
CA GLU A 62 -5.37 -9.38 0.61
C GLU A 62 -3.91 -8.92 0.54
N PRO A 63 -3.61 -7.75 -0.08
CA PRO A 63 -2.26 -7.23 -0.14
C PRO A 63 -1.70 -7.03 1.27
N GLY A 64 -0.61 -7.73 1.58
CA GLY A 64 0.08 -7.64 2.86
C GLY A 64 1.32 -6.77 2.80
N LYS A 65 2.12 -6.78 3.88
CA LYS A 65 3.44 -6.15 3.90
C LYS A 65 4.31 -6.71 2.78
N ILE A 66 4.96 -5.82 2.03
CA ILE A 66 5.91 -6.20 0.97
C ILE A 66 7.15 -6.81 1.64
N LYS A 67 7.46 -8.07 1.31
CA LYS A 67 8.65 -8.74 1.85
C LYS A 67 9.90 -8.05 1.32
N GLY A 68 10.82 -7.71 2.20
CA GLY A 68 12.04 -6.99 1.82
C GLY A 68 11.84 -5.51 1.49
N PHE A 69 10.68 -4.93 1.82
CA PHE A 69 10.48 -3.48 1.69
C PHE A 69 11.57 -2.72 2.45
N GLY A 70 12.27 -1.84 1.73
CA GLY A 70 13.41 -1.09 2.22
C GLY A 70 13.97 -0.18 1.13
N LYS A 71 15.11 0.47 1.39
CA LYS A 71 15.73 1.44 0.48
C LYS A 71 15.91 0.87 -0.94
N GLU A 72 16.53 -0.30 -1.07
CA GLU A 72 16.84 -0.90 -2.37
C GLU A 72 15.58 -1.28 -3.14
N TRP A 73 14.60 -1.87 -2.45
CA TRP A 73 13.31 -2.21 -3.07
C TRP A 73 12.59 -0.93 -3.53
N ALA A 74 12.48 0.09 -2.67
CA ALA A 74 11.76 1.32 -3.00
C ALA A 74 12.45 2.12 -4.11
N HIS A 75 13.77 2.30 -4.04
CA HIS A 75 14.54 2.99 -5.08
C HIS A 75 14.67 2.18 -6.37
N LYS A 76 14.26 0.92 -6.38
CA LYS A 76 14.11 0.17 -7.61
C LYS A 76 12.68 0.33 -8.12
N TYR A 77 11.71 -0.19 -7.38
CA TYR A 77 10.34 -0.31 -7.87
C TYR A 77 9.61 1.02 -8.02
N CYS A 78 9.84 2.00 -7.13
CA CYS A 78 9.18 3.29 -7.23
C CYS A 78 9.77 4.12 -8.37
N THR A 79 11.10 4.28 -8.41
CA THR A 79 11.73 5.13 -9.42
C THR A 79 11.73 4.49 -10.79
N ASP A 80 11.95 3.17 -10.93
CA ASP A 80 11.88 2.49 -12.24
C ASP A 80 10.48 2.71 -12.86
N CYS A 81 9.42 2.64 -12.05
CA CYS A 81 8.06 2.89 -12.51
C CYS A 81 7.86 4.35 -12.93
N HIS A 82 8.27 5.31 -12.09
CA HIS A 82 8.12 6.73 -12.41
C HIS A 82 8.95 7.16 -13.63
N GLU A 83 10.15 6.61 -13.79
CA GLU A 83 11.00 6.82 -14.97
C GLU A 83 10.38 6.20 -16.22
N LEU A 84 9.90 4.96 -16.13
CA LEU A 84 9.29 4.25 -17.26
C LEU A 84 8.08 4.99 -17.84
N PHE A 85 7.25 5.57 -16.97
CA PHE A 85 6.04 6.28 -17.40
C PHE A 85 6.23 7.79 -17.52
N GLY A 86 7.38 8.34 -17.10
CA GLY A 86 7.60 9.79 -17.03
C GLY A 86 6.62 10.49 -16.08
N GLU A 87 6.07 9.76 -15.10
CA GLU A 87 5.08 10.25 -14.15
C GLU A 87 5.51 9.95 -12.72
N GLY A 88 5.60 10.99 -11.89
CA GLY A 88 5.96 10.88 -10.49
C GLY A 88 7.42 11.27 -10.19
N PRO A 89 7.78 11.35 -8.90
CA PRO A 89 9.08 11.83 -8.46
C PRO A 89 10.19 10.80 -8.69
N VAL A 90 11.32 11.25 -9.24
CA VAL A 90 12.55 10.43 -9.42
C VAL A 90 13.75 11.02 -8.68
N ALA A 91 13.72 12.31 -8.34
CA ALA A 91 14.79 12.94 -7.57
C ALA A 91 14.61 12.70 -6.06
N CYS A 92 15.73 12.69 -5.33
CA CYS A 92 15.72 12.41 -3.90
C CYS A 92 14.77 13.31 -3.11
N ASN A 93 14.80 14.62 -3.40
CA ASN A 93 14.02 15.60 -2.64
C ASN A 93 12.54 15.63 -3.03
N ASP A 94 12.17 15.10 -4.20
CA ASP A 94 10.77 15.04 -4.65
C ASP A 94 10.02 13.87 -3.98
N CYS A 95 10.76 12.85 -3.54
CA CYS A 95 10.25 11.76 -2.72
C CYS A 95 10.42 12.02 -1.22
N HIS A 96 11.60 12.50 -0.81
CA HIS A 96 12.00 12.66 0.60
C HIS A 96 11.89 14.12 1.05
N HIS A 97 10.68 14.62 1.13
CA HIS A 97 10.44 15.96 1.67
C HIS A 97 10.79 15.99 3.16
N LYS A 98 11.75 16.82 3.56
CA LYS A 98 11.91 17.16 4.98
C LYS A 98 10.55 17.66 5.46
N LYS A 99 9.97 17.02 6.49
CA LYS A 99 8.81 17.59 7.17
C LYS A 99 9.21 18.99 7.60
N VAL A 100 8.60 20.01 7.00
CA VAL A 100 8.63 21.36 7.55
C VAL A 100 7.83 21.21 8.84
N SER A 101 8.52 21.16 9.97
CA SER A 101 7.87 21.16 11.28
C SER A 101 7.03 22.43 11.34
N ALA A 102 5.70 22.28 11.25
CA ALA A 102 4.78 23.38 11.47
C ALA A 102 5.12 24.01 12.82
N HIS A 103 5.59 25.26 12.79
CA HIS A 103 5.70 26.15 13.94
C HIS A 103 4.39 26.91 14.09
#